data_AF-A0A967Y2M9-F1
#
_entry.id   AF-A0A967Y2M9-F1
#
_cell.length_a   1.000
_cell.length_b   1.000
_cell.length_c   1.000
_cell.angle_alpha   90.00
_cell.angle_beta   90.00
_cell.angle_gamma   90.00
#
_symmetry.space_group_name_H-M   'P 1'
#
loop_
_entity.id
_entity.type
_entity.pdbx_description
1 polymer ?
#
loop_
_entity_poly.entity_id
_entity_poly.type
_entity_poly.pdbx_seq_one_letter_code
_entity_poly.pdbx_strand_id
1 'polypeptide(L)'
;FMGWRPDLHRGVDLDVPSGTPVSAMARGRVRFAGVQRGFGNVVWIDHGAGVTTGYAHLSEIRVREGQTVDAGDLVGLSGATGSVTAP
;
A
#
# COMPACT_ATOMS: atom_id res chain seq x y z
N PHE A 1 -7.80 -9.19 -33.34
CA PHE A 1 -7.73 -7.77 -32.90
C PHE A 1 -7.77 -7.75 -31.38
N MET A 2 -6.62 -7.42 -30.76
CA MET A 2 -6.37 -7.47 -29.31
C MET A 2 -6.94 -6.20 -28.67
N GLY A 3 -7.95 -6.33 -27.81
CA GLY A 3 -8.53 -5.22 -27.07
C GLY A 3 -7.70 -4.87 -25.84
N TRP A 4 -6.97 -3.76 -25.92
CA TRP A 4 -6.44 -3.03 -24.77
C TRP A 4 -7.63 -2.69 -23.83
N ARG A 5 -7.63 -3.20 -22.60
CA ARG A 5 -8.52 -2.71 -21.54
C ARG A 5 -7.67 -1.77 -20.67
N PRO A 6 -8.07 -0.50 -20.49
CA PRO A 6 -7.35 0.41 -19.62
C PRO A 6 -7.32 -0.19 -18.22
N ASP A 7 -6.16 -0.08 -17.62
CA ASP A 7 -5.74 -0.76 -16.41
C ASP A 7 -6.70 -0.40 -15.28
N LEU A 8 -7.51 -1.36 -14.84
CA LEU A 8 -8.51 -1.12 -13.82
C LEU A 8 -7.79 -0.90 -12.48
N HIS A 9 -7.75 0.35 -12.00
CA HIS A 9 -7.16 0.66 -10.70
C HIS A 9 -8.07 0.07 -9.61
N ARG A 10 -7.61 -0.99 -8.94
CA ARG A 10 -8.35 -1.66 -7.84
C ARG A 10 -8.06 -1.05 -6.46
N GLY A 11 -7.38 0.10 -6.45
CA GLY A 11 -7.05 0.87 -5.26
C GLY A 11 -7.90 2.14 -5.17
N VAL A 12 -7.87 2.77 -4.00
CA VAL A 12 -8.35 4.13 -3.78
C VAL A 12 -7.12 5.00 -3.58
N ASP A 13 -6.94 6.00 -4.43
CA ASP A 13 -5.85 6.95 -4.30
C ASP A 13 -6.27 8.11 -3.41
N LEU A 14 -5.41 8.42 -2.45
CA LEU A 14 -5.61 9.52 -1.51
C LEU A 14 -4.56 10.59 -1.83
N ASP A 15 -5.01 11.73 -2.37
CA ASP A 15 -4.15 12.88 -2.59
C ASP A 15 -3.82 13.53 -1.24
N VAL A 16 -2.64 13.20 -0.72
CA VAL A 16 -2.11 13.71 0.55
C VAL A 16 -0.66 14.16 0.36
N PRO A 17 -0.20 15.21 1.07
CA PRO A 17 1.19 15.63 1.00
C PRO A 17 2.15 14.47 1.32
N SER A 18 3.28 14.38 0.61
CA SER A 18 4.36 13.44 0.95
C SER A 18 4.77 13.57 2.43
N GLY A 19 5.02 12.44 3.08
CA GLY A 19 5.36 12.41 4.51
C GLY A 19 4.15 12.33 5.44
N THR A 20 2.92 12.31 4.91
CA THR A 20 1.70 12.13 5.71
C THR A 20 1.71 10.73 6.34
N PRO A 21 1.46 10.59 7.66
CA PRO A 21 1.34 9.28 8.31
C PRO A 21 0.25 8.40 7.68
N VAL A 22 0.61 7.18 7.32
CA VAL A 22 -0.31 6.16 6.79
C VAL A 22 -0.49 5.07 7.82
N SER A 23 -1.71 4.88 8.30
CA SER A 23 -2.05 3.90 9.35
C SER A 23 -2.81 2.70 8.82
N ALA A 24 -2.70 1.57 9.52
CA ALA A 24 -3.43 0.35 9.20
C ALA A 24 -4.94 0.56 9.41
N MET A 25 -5.73 0.18 8.41
CA MET A 25 -7.20 0.26 8.47
C MET A 25 -7.79 -0.62 9.58
N ALA A 26 -7.21 -1.80 9.79
CA ALA A 26 -7.69 -2.81 10.72
C ALA A 26 -6.55 -3.69 11.23
N ARG A 27 -6.80 -4.47 12.28
CA ARG A 27 -5.86 -5.48 12.78
C ARG A 27 -5.53 -6.48 11.68
N GLY A 28 -4.25 -6.84 11.54
CA GLY A 28 -3.81 -7.81 10.54
C GLY A 28 -2.34 -8.19 10.68
N ARG A 29 -1.87 -9.07 9.80
CA ARG A 29 -0.47 -9.47 9.69
C ARG A 29 0.12 -8.96 8.39
N VAL A 30 1.25 -8.25 8.49
CA VAL A 30 2.00 -7.79 7.33
C VAL A 30 2.49 -9.01 6.54
N ARG A 31 2.00 -9.16 5.32
CA ARG A 31 2.39 -10.21 4.36
C ARG A 31 3.61 -9.83 3.53
N PHE A 32 3.81 -8.54 3.32
CA PHE A 32 4.95 -8.01 2.57
C PHE A 32 5.18 -6.56 2.96
N ALA A 33 6.44 -6.15 3.04
CA ALA A 33 6.86 -4.78 3.25
C ALA A 33 8.19 -4.55 2.51
N GLY A 34 8.15 -3.81 1.40
CA GLY A 34 9.33 -3.58 0.58
C GLY A 34 9.03 -2.91 -0.75
N VAL A 35 9.97 -2.99 -1.69
CA VAL A 35 9.81 -2.43 -3.04
C VAL A 35 9.16 -3.46 -3.96
N GLN A 36 8.07 -3.10 -4.62
CA GLN A 36 7.42 -3.91 -5.65
C GLN A 36 7.27 -3.10 -6.95
N ARG A 37 7.63 -3.73 -8.09
CA ARG A 37 7.51 -3.08 -9.41
C ARG A 37 6.07 -2.63 -9.64
N GLY A 38 5.89 -1.36 -10.01
CA GLY A 38 4.58 -0.73 -10.19
C GLY A 38 4.10 0.03 -8.95
N PHE A 39 4.28 -0.51 -7.74
CA PHE A 39 3.79 0.08 -6.50
C PHE A 39 4.82 0.91 -5.72
N GLY A 40 6.10 0.84 -6.09
CA GLY A 40 7.17 1.47 -5.31
C GLY A 40 7.32 0.79 -3.95
N ASN A 41 7.54 1.58 -2.90
CA ASN A 41 7.47 1.09 -1.52
C ASN A 41 6.02 0.75 -1.20
N VAL A 42 5.77 -0.52 -0.86
CA VAL A 42 4.43 -1.02 -0.58
C VAL A 42 4.42 -1.92 0.65
N VAL A 43 3.33 -1.83 1.40
CA VAL A 43 3.00 -2.76 2.48
C VAL A 43 1.69 -3.46 2.15
N TRP A 44 1.67 -4.78 2.25
CA TRP A 44 0.46 -5.60 2.15
C TRP A 44 0.13 -6.21 3.50
N ILE A 45 -1.11 -6.05 3.96
CA ILE A 45 -1.58 -6.53 5.26
C ILE A 45 -2.77 -7.47 5.05
N ASP A 46 -2.65 -8.70 5.55
CA ASP A 46 -3.73 -9.69 5.56
C ASP A 46 -4.51 -9.59 6.88
N HIS A 47 -5.81 -9.37 6.77
CA HIS A 47 -6.72 -9.21 7.89
C HIS A 47 -7.49 -10.52 8.20
N GLY A 48 -7.21 -11.59 7.46
CA GLY A 48 -7.97 -12.84 7.49
C GLY A 48 -9.22 -12.80 6.61
N ALA A 49 -9.91 -13.94 6.53
CA ALA A 49 -11.14 -14.12 5.75
C ALA A 49 -11.06 -13.69 4.27
N GLY A 50 -9.84 -13.71 3.69
CA GLY A 50 -9.61 -13.30 2.29
C GLY A 50 -9.53 -11.78 2.09
N VAL A 51 -9.47 -10.98 3.16
CA VAL A 51 -9.37 -9.52 3.09
C VAL A 51 -7.91 -9.10 3.22
N THR A 52 -7.44 -8.29 2.28
CA THR A 52 -6.07 -7.74 2.27
C THR A 52 -6.13 -6.26 1.91
N THR A 53 -5.37 -5.43 2.63
CA THR A 53 -5.15 -4.03 2.26
C THR A 53 -3.72 -3.81 1.77
N GLY A 54 -3.57 -2.88 0.82
CA GLY A 54 -2.29 -2.47 0.24
C GLY A 54 -2.06 -0.98 0.44
N TYR A 55 -0.87 -0.61 0.88
CA TYR A 55 -0.43 0.78 1.08
C TYR A 55 0.78 1.02 0.19
N ALA A 56 0.57 1.59 -0.98
CA ALA A 56 1.60 1.75 -2.02
C ALA A 56 2.17 3.17 -2.06
N HIS A 57 3.17 3.36 -2.91
CA HIS A 57 3.83 4.64 -3.19
C HIS A 57 4.44 5.33 -1.97
N LEU A 58 4.70 4.60 -0.89
CA LEU A 58 5.18 5.16 0.36
C LEU A 58 6.56 5.83 0.17
N SER A 59 6.81 6.94 0.85
CA SER A 59 8.18 7.48 0.95
C SER A 59 9.02 6.63 1.90
N GLU A 60 8.38 6.04 2.92
CA GLU A 60 9.04 5.26 3.95
C GLU A 60 8.12 4.16 4.49
N ILE A 61 8.70 3.00 4.77
CA ILE A 61 8.02 1.84 5.38
C ILE A 61 8.40 1.78 6.86
N ARG A 62 7.40 1.67 7.74
CA ARG A 62 7.57 1.64 9.21
C ARG A 62 7.27 0.29 9.85
N VAL A 63 6.90 -0.70 9.05
CA VAL A 63 6.60 -2.07 9.48
C VAL A 63 7.43 -3.09 8.71
N ARG A 64 7.48 -4.33 9.20
CA ARG A 64 8.22 -5.44 8.57
C ARG A 64 7.32 -6.62 8.27
N GLU A 65 7.72 -7.44 7.30
CA GLU A 65 7.03 -8.70 7.01
C GLU A 65 6.89 -9.56 8.27
N GLY A 66 5.70 -10.13 8.46
CA GLY A 66 5.33 -10.97 9.58
C GLY A 66 4.91 -10.23 10.85
N GLN A 67 5.08 -8.91 10.91
CA GLN A 67 4.59 -8.07 12.00
C GLN A 67 3.06 -8.10 12.08
N THR A 68 2.51 -8.23 13.28
CA THR A 68 1.09 -7.94 13.55
C THR A 68 0.93 -6.45 13.82
N VAL A 69 -0.10 -5.87 13.22
CA VAL A 69 -0.52 -4.48 13.46
C VAL A 69 -1.97 -4.48 13.93
N ASP A 70 -2.33 -3.48 14.72
CA ASP A 70 -3.71 -3.14 15.07
C ASP A 70 -4.23 -1.96 14.23
N ALA A 71 -5.53 -1.70 14.30
CA ALA A 71 -6.13 -0.56 13.63
C ALA A 71 -5.51 0.75 14.15
N GLY A 72 -5.09 1.64 13.25
CA GLY A 72 -4.45 2.91 13.59
C GLY A 72 -2.93 2.85 13.70
N ASP A 73 -2.32 1.66 13.77
CA ASP A 73 -0.86 1.53 13.82
C ASP A 73 -0.20 2.13 12.58
N LEU A 74 0.91 2.83 12.78
CA LEU A 74 1.65 3.46 11.69
C LEU A 74 2.30 2.40 10.79
N VAL A 75 1.93 2.40 9.51
CA VAL A 75 2.44 1.49 8.48
C VAL A 75 3.59 2.11 7.71
N GLY A 76 3.50 3.40 7.42
CA GLY A 76 4.48 4.12 6.61
C GLY A 76 4.15 5.61 6.49
N LEU A 77 4.88 6.28 5.60
CA LEU A 77 4.64 7.67 5.23
C LEU A 77 4.27 7.74 3.75
N SER A 78 3.31 8.58 3.39
CA SER A 78 2.93 8.80 1.98
C SER A 78 4.11 9.31 1.16
N GLY A 79 4.10 9.06 -0.14
CA GLY A 79 5.13 9.51 -1.06
C GLY A 79 4.72 9.33 -2.51
N ALA A 80 5.72 9.28 -3.39
CA ALA A 80 5.53 9.11 -4.82
C ALA A 80 6.51 8.06 -5.38
N THR A 81 6.77 6.98 -4.62
CA THR A 81 7.69 5.93 -5.08
C THR A 81 6.98 4.98 -6.05
N GLY A 82 7.67 4.52 -7.10
CA GLY A 82 7.07 3.67 -8.17
C GLY A 82 6.84 4.44 -9.47
N SER A 83 6.30 3.76 -10.50
CA SER A 83 5.91 4.45 -11.75
C SER A 83 4.62 5.21 -11.49
N VAL A 84 4.76 6.47 -11.06
CA VAL A 84 3.65 7.40 -10.88
C VAL A 84 3.30 7.98 -12.25
N THR A 85 2.43 7.28 -12.99
CA THR A 85 1.53 7.94 -13.94
C THR A 85 0.19 8.00 -13.24
N ALA A 86 0.03 8.92 -12.27
CA ALA A 86 -1.30 9.25 -11.75
C ALA A 86 -2.23 9.51 -12.96
N PRO A 87 -3.46 8.97 -12.97
CA PRO A 87 -4.39 8.92 -11.83
C PRO A 87 -5.07 7.56 -11.55
#